data_AF-A0A1Q9P931-F1
#
_entry.id   AF-A0A1Q9P931-F1
#
_cell.length_a   1.000
_cell.length_b   1.000
_cell.length_c   1.000
_cell.angle_alpha   90.00
_cell.angle_beta   90.00
_cell.angle_gamma   90.00
#
_symmetry.space_group_name_H-M   'P 1'
#
loop_
_entity.id
_entity.type
_entity.pdbx_description
1 polymer ?
#
loop_
_entity_poly.entity_id
_entity_poly.type
_entity_poly.pdbx_seq_one_letter_code
_entity_poly.pdbx_strand_id
1 'polypeptide(L)'
;MKIIYEIKNASDFLNQLEVIAQKYGARVLEHDEGPGHFIFVKSEIKISEKIKDNKKFVYVWGATNEDLTYLNSFWGEPQEIVDQKMSPLEFAIELLELPQNQQITKEEVIQTFGISERDLNQYTRFIKMASRKPDIAEEVKKANMILERL
;
A
#
# COMPACT_ATOMS: atom_id res chain seq x y z
N MET A 1 -1.81 9.44 -6.06
CA MET A 1 -0.34 9.48 -5.92
C MET A 1 0.12 8.49 -4.85
N LYS A 2 1.43 8.23 -4.73
CA LYS A 2 2.04 7.56 -3.56
C LYS A 2 2.86 8.58 -2.77
N ILE A 3 2.65 8.67 -1.46
CA ILE A 3 3.36 9.58 -0.56
C ILE A 3 4.09 8.74 0.49
N ILE A 4 5.32 9.12 0.80
CA ILE A 4 6.17 8.43 1.77
C ILE A 4 6.61 9.43 2.84
N TYR A 5 6.26 9.17 4.09
CA TYR A 5 6.69 9.95 5.25
C TYR A 5 7.72 9.18 6.06
N GLU A 6 8.78 9.84 6.51
CA GLU A 6 9.65 9.34 7.59
C GLU A 6 9.15 9.90 8.92
N ILE A 7 8.67 9.03 9.81
CA ILE A 7 8.09 9.45 11.08
C ILE A 7 9.20 9.63 12.12
N LYS A 8 9.54 10.90 12.36
CA LYS A 8 10.60 11.29 13.31
C LYS A 8 10.13 11.27 14.77
N ASN A 9 8.83 11.46 15.02
CA ASN A 9 8.26 11.39 16.36
C ASN A 9 7.04 10.47 16.35
N ALA A 10 7.14 9.34 17.07
CA ALA A 10 6.12 8.29 17.08
C ALA A 10 5.23 8.32 18.33
N SER A 11 5.40 9.28 19.25
CA SER A 11 4.73 9.29 20.56
C SER A 11 3.20 9.24 20.48
N ASP A 12 2.61 9.82 19.44
CA ASP A 12 1.15 9.88 19.24
C ASP A 12 0.68 9.18 17.97
N PHE A 13 1.52 8.32 17.38
CA PHE A 13 1.28 7.78 16.04
C PHE A 13 -0.05 7.02 15.92
N LEU A 14 -0.40 6.18 16.90
CA LEU A 14 -1.67 5.44 16.89
C LEU A 14 -2.88 6.37 16.96
N ASN A 15 -2.84 7.39 17.83
CA ASN A 15 -3.91 8.39 17.93
C ASN A 15 -4.07 9.17 16.62
N GLN A 16 -2.97 9.51 15.95
CA GLN A 16 -3.00 10.16 14.64
C GLN A 16 -3.64 9.25 13.58
N LEU A 17 -3.27 7.97 13.56
CA LEU A 17 -3.88 6.97 12.69
C LEU A 17 -5.39 6.84 12.93
N GLU A 18 -5.85 6.86 14.18
CA GLU A 18 -7.28 6.83 14.51
C GLU A 18 -8.03 8.08 14.02
N VAL A 19 -7.46 9.27 14.22
CA VAL A 19 -8.05 10.54 13.73
C VAL A 19 -8.15 10.53 12.20
N ILE A 20 -7.11 10.07 11.52
CA ILE A 20 -7.10 9.91 10.06
C ILE A 20 -8.16 8.90 9.64
N ALA A 21 -8.22 7.74 10.29
CA ALA A 21 -9.21 6.71 10.00
C ALA A 21 -10.65 7.27 10.15
N GLN A 22 -10.93 8.05 11.19
CA GLN A 22 -12.22 8.70 11.38
C GLN A 22 -12.59 9.65 10.24
N LYS A 23 -11.66 10.50 9.78
CA LYS A 23 -11.90 11.41 8.64
C LYS A 23 -12.39 10.65 7.41
N TYR A 24 -11.82 9.49 7.15
CA TYR A 24 -12.11 8.72 5.95
C TYR A 24 -13.13 7.59 6.17
N GLY A 25 -13.83 7.57 7.32
CA GLY A 25 -14.84 6.54 7.61
C GLY A 25 -14.27 5.12 7.68
N ALA A 26 -13.05 5.00 8.18
CA ALA A 26 -12.22 3.81 8.20
C ALA A 26 -11.93 3.32 9.62
N ARG A 27 -11.21 2.20 9.73
CA ARG A 27 -10.71 1.67 11.01
C ARG A 27 -9.24 1.30 10.88
N VAL A 28 -8.49 1.55 11.94
CA VAL A 28 -7.12 1.06 12.10
C VAL A 28 -7.20 -0.44 12.36
N LEU A 29 -6.42 -1.23 11.61
CA LEU A 29 -6.23 -2.66 11.78
C LEU A 29 -4.78 -2.92 12.19
N GLU A 30 -4.59 -3.56 13.34
CA GLU A 30 -3.29 -4.07 13.75
C GLU A 30 -3.00 -5.40 13.06
N HIS A 31 -1.76 -5.62 12.63
CA HIS A 31 -1.31 -6.89 12.07
C HIS A 31 -0.25 -7.51 12.98
N ASP A 32 -0.54 -8.71 13.47
CA ASP A 32 0.33 -9.44 14.42
C ASP A 32 1.56 -10.10 13.76
N GLU A 33 1.59 -10.19 12.42
CA GLU A 33 2.64 -10.90 11.65
C GLU A 33 3.25 -10.01 10.54
N GLY A 34 3.96 -8.94 10.90
CA GLY A 34 4.67 -8.07 9.94
C GLY A 34 4.99 -6.67 10.48
N PRO A 35 5.71 -5.81 9.74
CA PRO A 35 6.11 -4.49 10.25
C PRO A 35 4.94 -3.50 10.18
N GLY A 36 4.23 -3.33 11.29
CA GLY A 36 3.43 -2.13 11.59
C GLY A 36 1.92 -2.20 11.34
N HIS A 37 1.23 -1.17 11.83
CA HIS A 37 -0.22 -0.96 11.78
C HIS A 37 -0.66 -0.63 10.34
N PHE A 38 -1.81 -1.16 9.92
CA PHE A 38 -2.46 -0.84 8.65
C PHE A 38 -3.75 -0.07 8.92
N ILE A 39 -4.10 0.91 8.10
CA ILE A 39 -5.47 1.41 8.06
C ILE A 39 -6.06 1.02 6.72
N PHE A 40 -7.06 0.14 6.75
CA PHE A 40 -7.91 -0.06 5.59
C PHE A 40 -8.94 1.06 5.56
N VAL A 41 -8.66 2.02 4.68
CA VAL A 41 -9.57 3.12 4.45
C VAL A 41 -10.64 2.68 3.46
N LYS A 42 -11.90 2.96 3.77
CA LYS A 42 -13.04 2.62 2.90
C LYS A 42 -13.09 3.53 1.66
N SER A 43 -12.40 4.66 1.71
CA SER A 43 -12.12 5.51 0.56
C SER A 43 -10.79 5.11 -0.08
N GLU A 44 -10.56 5.56 -1.31
CA GLU A 44 -9.51 5.23 -2.28
C GLU A 44 -8.04 5.39 -1.80
N ILE A 45 -7.81 5.55 -0.50
CA ILE A 45 -6.51 5.78 0.14
C ILE A 45 -6.08 4.57 0.95
N LYS A 46 -4.86 4.09 0.77
CA LYS A 46 -4.26 3.08 1.66
C LYS A 46 -3.19 3.74 2.49
N ILE A 47 -3.13 3.42 3.80
CA ILE A 47 -2.05 3.86 4.68
C ILE A 47 -1.42 2.63 5.33
N SER A 48 -0.11 2.45 5.16
CA SER A 48 0.64 1.41 5.85
C SER A 48 1.86 1.97 6.54
N GLU A 49 2.07 1.57 7.78
CA GLU A 49 3.34 1.71 8.47
C GLU A 49 4.34 0.65 7.96
N LYS A 50 5.63 1.00 7.85
CA LYS A 50 6.72 0.02 7.72
C LYS A 50 7.91 0.46 8.56
N ILE A 51 8.65 -0.49 9.13
CA ILE A 51 9.90 -0.23 9.84
C ILE A 51 11.05 -0.70 8.96
N LYS A 52 11.95 0.22 8.58
CA LYS A 52 13.14 -0.06 7.77
C LYS A 52 14.34 0.65 8.36
N ASP A 53 15.46 -0.06 8.53
CA ASP A 53 16.72 0.50 9.06
C ASP A 53 16.53 1.27 10.39
N ASN A 54 15.72 0.70 11.29
CA ASN A 54 15.34 1.30 12.58
C ASN A 54 14.61 2.67 12.47
N LYS A 55 14.06 2.98 11.30
CA LYS A 55 13.22 4.15 11.03
C LYS A 55 11.81 3.70 10.69
N LYS A 56 10.85 4.51 11.12
CA LYS A 56 9.43 4.30 10.84
C LYS A 56 9.04 5.10 9.61
N PHE A 57 8.40 4.43 8.66
CA PHE A 57 7.89 5.02 7.43
C PHE A 57 6.39 4.84 7.33
N VAL A 58 5.71 5.81 6.77
CA VAL A 58 4.30 5.70 6.40
C VAL A 58 4.16 5.87 4.91
N TYR A 59 3.55 4.87 4.29
CA TYR A 59 3.25 4.85 2.88
C TYR A 59 1.77 5.11 2.70
N VAL A 60 1.45 6.08 1.86
CA VAL A 60 0.08 6.47 1.54
C VAL A 60 -0.12 6.30 0.04
N TRP A 61 -1.07 5.47 -0.38
CA TRP A 61 -1.44 5.30 -1.79
C TRP A 61 -2.80 5.90 -2.06
N GLY A 62 -3.05 6.27 -3.32
CA GLY A 62 -4.34 6.78 -3.76
C GLY A 62 -4.68 8.17 -3.24
N ALA A 63 -3.76 8.83 -2.52
CA ALA A 63 -3.94 10.18 -2.04
C ALA A 63 -4.12 11.19 -3.18
N THR A 64 -4.96 12.18 -2.94
CA THR A 64 -5.08 13.43 -3.70
C THR A 64 -4.19 14.52 -3.11
N ASN A 65 -4.12 15.68 -3.77
CA ASN A 65 -3.40 16.85 -3.24
C ASN A 65 -4.04 17.40 -1.95
N GLU A 66 -5.36 17.25 -1.80
CA GLU A 66 -6.06 17.62 -0.57
C GLU A 66 -5.66 16.69 0.58
N ASP A 67 -5.54 15.39 0.29
CA ASP A 67 -5.08 14.41 1.27
C ASP A 67 -3.63 14.66 1.67
N LEU A 68 -2.75 14.97 0.72
CA LEU A 68 -1.37 15.38 1.01
C LEU A 68 -1.34 16.57 1.98
N THR A 69 -2.11 17.63 1.69
CA THR A 69 -2.18 18.82 2.55
C THR A 69 -2.66 18.47 3.95
N TYR A 70 -3.67 17.59 4.06
CA TYR A 70 -4.19 17.14 5.33
C TYR A 70 -3.18 16.28 6.11
N LEU A 71 -2.54 15.31 5.45
CA LEU A 71 -1.58 14.40 6.08
C LEU A 71 -0.30 15.12 6.51
N ASN A 72 0.12 16.17 5.78
CA ASN A 72 1.24 17.02 6.19
C ASN A 72 0.99 17.70 7.54
N SER A 73 -0.27 17.93 7.94
CA SER A 73 -0.58 18.47 9.27
C SER A 73 -0.26 17.51 10.43
N PHE A 74 -0.12 16.22 10.15
CA PHE A 74 0.23 15.19 11.14
C PHE A 74 1.71 14.84 11.12
N TRP A 75 2.26 14.64 9.92
CA TRP A 75 3.59 14.05 9.74
C TRP A 75 4.63 15.00 9.12
N GLY A 76 4.24 16.24 8.83
CA GLY A 76 5.10 17.23 8.19
C GLY A 76 5.28 16.96 6.69
N GLU A 77 6.35 17.49 6.11
CA GLU A 77 6.63 17.29 4.69
C GLU A 77 7.02 15.82 4.40
N PRO A 78 6.54 15.24 3.29
CA PRO A 78 6.90 13.89 2.90
C PRO A 78 8.37 13.80 2.52
N GLN A 79 8.96 12.64 2.77
CA GLN A 79 10.29 12.33 2.24
C GLN A 79 10.24 12.18 0.72
N GLU A 80 9.16 11.62 0.19
CA GLU A 80 9.01 11.35 -1.23
C GLU A 80 7.54 11.42 -1.67
N ILE A 81 7.29 12.00 -2.85
CA ILE A 81 6.00 11.98 -3.53
C ILE A 81 6.21 11.37 -4.91
N VAL A 82 5.50 10.29 -5.20
CA VAL A 82 5.51 9.61 -6.49
C VAL A 82 4.14 9.81 -7.16
N ASP A 83 4.11 10.71 -8.14
CA ASP A 83 2.92 11.00 -8.95
C ASP A 83 2.74 10.05 -10.15
N GLN A 84 3.69 9.15 -10.37
CA GLN A 84 3.62 8.19 -11.46
C GLN A 84 2.85 6.94 -11.05
N LYS A 85 2.20 6.32 -12.05
CA LYS A 85 1.56 5.01 -11.86
C LYS A 85 2.59 4.00 -11.36
N MET A 86 2.19 3.19 -10.40
CA MET A 86 2.98 2.08 -9.87
C MET A 86 3.47 1.20 -11.01
N SER A 87 4.74 0.82 -11.01
CA SER A 87 5.26 -0.14 -11.98
C SER A 87 4.73 -1.55 -11.69
N PRO A 88 4.72 -2.46 -12.68
CA PRO A 88 4.29 -3.84 -12.44
C PRO A 88 5.12 -4.57 -11.37
N LEU A 89 6.41 -4.22 -11.23
CA LEU A 89 7.27 -4.82 -10.22
C LEU A 89 6.94 -4.30 -8.82
N GLU A 90 6.74 -2.99 -8.66
CA GLU A 90 6.30 -2.42 -7.39
C GLU A 90 4.94 -2.98 -6.99
N PHE A 91 4.01 -3.13 -7.93
CA PHE A 91 2.73 -3.76 -7.68
C PHE A 91 2.87 -5.20 -7.22
N ALA A 92 3.75 -5.99 -7.87
CA ALA A 92 4.03 -7.36 -7.43
C ALA A 92 4.54 -7.41 -5.99
N ILE A 93 5.46 -6.51 -5.61
CA ILE A 93 6.01 -6.46 -4.25
C ILE A 93 4.92 -6.06 -3.25
N GLU A 94 4.19 -4.98 -3.51
CA GLU A 94 3.17 -4.46 -2.57
C GLU A 94 1.95 -5.39 -2.48
N LEU A 95 1.70 -6.24 -3.48
CA LEU A 95 0.66 -7.28 -3.43
C LEU A 95 0.98 -8.37 -2.40
N LEU A 96 2.26 -8.69 -2.20
CA LEU A 96 2.70 -9.68 -1.20
C LEU A 96 2.52 -9.18 0.23
N GLU A 97 2.50 -7.86 0.41
CA GLU A 97 2.26 -7.20 1.69
C GLU A 97 0.78 -7.21 2.08
N LEU A 98 -0.13 -7.66 1.19
CA LEU A 98 -1.52 -7.86 1.57
C LEU A 98 -1.64 -9.06 2.52
N PRO A 99 -2.63 -9.05 3.42
CA PRO A 99 -2.87 -10.17 4.32
C PRO A 99 -3.15 -11.47 3.53
N GLN A 100 -2.18 -12.39 3.52
CA GLN A 100 -2.26 -13.64 2.75
C GLN A 100 -3.11 -14.73 3.43
N ASN A 101 -3.52 -14.50 4.67
CA ASN A 101 -4.35 -15.37 5.49
C ASN A 101 -5.85 -15.28 5.14
N GLN A 102 -6.23 -14.37 4.24
CA GLN A 102 -7.60 -14.21 3.74
C GLN A 102 -7.62 -14.37 2.21
N GLN A 103 -8.79 -14.76 1.69
CA GLN A 103 -9.00 -14.82 0.25
C GLN A 103 -9.07 -13.39 -0.30
N ILE A 104 -7.96 -12.89 -0.84
CA ILE A 104 -7.90 -11.58 -1.48
C ILE A 104 -8.79 -11.61 -2.72
N THR A 105 -9.72 -10.67 -2.84
CA THR A 105 -10.59 -10.50 -4.01
C THR A 105 -10.04 -9.46 -4.97
N LYS A 106 -10.49 -9.52 -6.23
CA LYS A 106 -10.13 -8.53 -7.24
C LYS A 106 -10.55 -7.12 -6.85
N GLU A 107 -11.75 -6.97 -6.29
CA GLU A 107 -12.29 -5.69 -5.83
C GLU A 107 -11.44 -5.10 -4.71
N GLU A 108 -11.00 -5.91 -3.75
CA GLU A 108 -10.10 -5.47 -2.69
C GLU A 108 -8.76 -4.98 -3.24
N VAL A 109 -8.18 -5.67 -4.21
CA VAL A 109 -6.92 -5.24 -4.86
C VAL A 109 -7.12 -3.89 -5.56
N ILE A 110 -8.18 -3.73 -6.34
CA ILE A 110 -8.53 -2.48 -7.03
C ILE A 110 -8.64 -1.33 -6.03
N GLN A 111 -9.40 -1.53 -4.94
CA GLN A 111 -9.61 -0.52 -3.91
C GLN A 111 -8.33 -0.21 -3.15
N THR A 112 -7.59 -1.23 -2.75
CA THR A 112 -6.37 -1.10 -1.93
C THR A 112 -5.26 -0.35 -2.65
N PHE A 113 -5.12 -0.54 -3.96
CA PHE A 113 -4.10 0.14 -4.74
C PHE A 113 -4.60 1.40 -5.44
N GLY A 114 -5.91 1.70 -5.37
CA GLY A 114 -6.51 2.83 -6.08
C GLY A 114 -6.29 2.76 -7.60
N ILE A 115 -6.33 1.55 -8.16
CA ILE A 115 -6.05 1.28 -9.58
C ILE A 115 -7.32 0.93 -10.34
N SER A 116 -7.39 1.23 -11.63
CA SER A 116 -8.51 0.78 -12.45
C SER A 116 -8.45 -0.73 -12.72
N GLU A 117 -9.59 -1.36 -13.01
CA GLU A 117 -9.62 -2.75 -13.47
C GLU A 117 -8.72 -2.97 -14.70
N ARG A 118 -8.65 -1.97 -15.59
CA ARG A 118 -7.76 -1.99 -16.75
C ARG A 118 -6.29 -2.05 -16.34
N ASP A 119 -5.89 -1.25 -15.36
CA ASP A 119 -4.53 -1.24 -14.84
C ASP A 119 -4.19 -2.56 -14.15
N LEU A 120 -5.12 -3.10 -13.34
CA LEU A 120 -4.96 -4.42 -12.73
C LEU A 120 -4.75 -5.52 -13.79
N ASN A 121 -5.59 -5.56 -14.81
CA ASN A 121 -5.44 -6.52 -15.92
C ASN A 121 -4.09 -6.38 -16.63
N GLN A 122 -3.61 -5.14 -16.80
CA GLN A 122 -2.31 -4.85 -17.39
C GLN A 122 -1.17 -5.36 -16.49
N TYR A 123 -1.21 -5.09 -15.19
CA TYR A 123 -0.22 -5.60 -14.22
C TYR A 123 -0.21 -7.12 -14.19
N THR A 124 -1.37 -7.77 -14.10
CA THR A 124 -1.50 -9.23 -14.12
C THR A 124 -0.88 -9.82 -15.38
N ARG A 125 -1.11 -9.22 -16.55
CA ARG A 125 -0.51 -9.69 -17.81
C ARG A 125 1.02 -9.59 -17.78
N PHE A 126 1.57 -8.47 -17.32
CA PHE A 126 3.03 -8.28 -17.23
C PHE A 126 3.67 -9.25 -16.24
N ILE A 127 3.10 -9.39 -15.05
CA ILE A 127 3.60 -10.29 -14.00
C ILE A 127 3.52 -11.75 -14.46
N LYS A 128 2.43 -12.15 -15.13
CA LYS A 128 2.28 -13.49 -15.72
C LYS A 128 3.31 -13.79 -16.81
N MET A 129 3.65 -12.80 -17.62
CA MET A 129 4.71 -12.96 -18.63
C MET A 129 6.09 -13.02 -17.99
N ALA A 130 6.36 -12.18 -16.99
CA ALA A 130 7.64 -12.11 -16.30
C ALA A 130 7.92 -13.35 -15.44
N SER A 131 6.90 -13.90 -14.75
CA SER A 131 7.01 -15.09 -13.88
C SER A 131 7.47 -16.36 -14.61
N ARG A 132 7.32 -16.41 -15.94
CA ARG A 132 7.77 -17.53 -16.80
C ARG A 132 9.26 -17.48 -17.11
N LYS A 133 9.97 -16.41 -16.76
CA LYS A 133 11.41 -16.30 -16.97
C LYS A 133 12.16 -17.05 -15.86
N PRO A 134 13.19 -17.85 -16.19
CA PRO A 134 13.91 -18.65 -15.20
C PRO A 134 14.56 -17.80 -14.09
N ASP A 135 15.15 -16.66 -14.46
CA ASP A 135 15.93 -15.80 -13.56
C ASP A 135 15.14 -14.59 -13.01
N ILE A 136 13.81 -14.65 -13.00
CA ILE A 136 13.00 -13.56 -12.45
C ILE A 136 13.01 -13.55 -10.92
N ALA A 137 12.86 -12.35 -10.36
CA ALA A 137 12.68 -12.14 -8.93
C ALA A 137 11.55 -13.01 -8.35
N GLU A 138 11.80 -13.60 -7.18
CA GLU A 138 10.90 -14.53 -6.52
C GLU A 138 9.56 -13.87 -6.16
N GLU A 139 9.59 -12.57 -5.86
CA GLU A 139 8.44 -11.73 -5.59
C GLU A 139 7.45 -11.74 -6.76
N VAL A 140 7.95 -11.71 -7.99
CA VAL A 140 7.11 -11.74 -9.20
C VAL A 140 6.43 -13.11 -9.37
N LYS A 141 7.11 -14.19 -8.99
CA LYS A 141 6.53 -15.54 -9.02
C LYS A 141 5.44 -15.68 -7.96
N LYS A 142 5.70 -15.25 -6.73
CA LYS A 142 4.72 -15.25 -5.64
C LYS A 142 3.51 -14.37 -5.94
N ALA A 143 3.73 -13.17 -6.48
CA ALA A 143 2.65 -12.28 -6.88
C ALA A 143 1.78 -12.92 -7.97
N ASN A 144 2.38 -13.61 -8.94
CA ASN A 144 1.61 -14.35 -9.96
C ASN A 144 0.68 -15.40 -9.33
N MET A 145 1.14 -16.13 -8.31
CA MET A 145 0.31 -17.14 -7.62
C MET A 145 -0.91 -16.52 -6.92
N ILE A 146 -0.79 -15.31 -6.39
CA ILE A 146 -1.92 -14.57 -5.82
C ILE A 146 -2.87 -14.13 -6.93
N LEU A 147 -2.33 -13.53 -8.00
CA LEU A 147 -3.11 -13.01 -9.12
C LEU A 147 -3.88 -14.09 -9.89
N GLU A 148 -3.39 -15.34 -9.89
CA GLU A 148 -4.10 -16.48 -10.48
C GLU A 148 -5.31 -16.94 -9.65
N ARG A 149 -5.47 -16.45 -8.41
CA ARG A 149 -6.56 -16.78 -7.48
C ARG A 149 -7.61 -15.68 -7.33
N LEU A 150 -7.33 -14.47 -7.87
CA LEU A 150 -8.26 -13.33 -7.90
C LEU A 150 -9.37 -13.57 -8.93
#